data_AF-A0A7D5M1L6-F1
#
_entry.id   AF-A0A7D5M1L6-F1
#
_cell.length_a   1.000
_cell.length_b   1.000
_cell.length_c   1.000
_cell.angle_alpha   90.00
_cell.angle_beta   90.00
_cell.angle_gamma   90.00
#
_symmetry.space_group_name_H-M   'P 1'
#
loop_
_entity.id
_entity.type
_entity.pdbx_description
1 polymer ?
#
loop_
_entity_poly.entity_id
_entity_poly.type
_entity_poly.pdbx_seq_one_letter_code
_entity_poly.pdbx_strand_id
1 'polypeptide(L)'
;MVFGWGKKKQVDTSIEEIPQNKEISLADVPKIIDDLTNLRKSQTLSEINNLRNKTVPLIEELMKIGNVLEKDNLNMDDVDKHLAIIVVRGKKQVIDMIKKDVVSLPKISSFEDAEKLNSVLNLILKKVGDVLGRQTRVIHIFAKKYASQLKENLAVMNSNHSEINDLLKNYDSTKSLSQETLDIIKQIKNLTKLRKEQSQKIDDITKNTIKLNEKITSIQNSIDEIKSSDNYNQYQNLKNTLDTHANEKSKIKNQINTQFTKISRPLSRYEYASSLDKDQKSILSNLVSEPFDVMTNANRDSIITILENVRKGVSSGSISVKDTEKTFSQITETEESLDGYVHQVSEYHKKYQKIQNDLNSLMPKELISLENELAKNTSALDESQLKSETFQGEINEIDSKIPELVSEIEQKLRQFSNTRYTVLIS
;
A
#
# COMPACT_ATOMS: atom_id res chain seq x y z
N MET A 1 72.93 -2.79 52.76
CA MET A 1 72.67 -4.20 52.34
C MET A 1 71.35 -4.62 52.99
N VAL A 2 70.38 -5.32 52.42
CA VAL A 2 69.98 -5.79 51.08
C VAL A 2 68.55 -6.33 51.35
N PHE A 3 67.54 -5.82 50.61
CA PHE A 3 66.26 -6.43 50.19
C PHE A 3 65.30 -7.03 51.26
N GLY A 4 64.00 -6.71 51.35
CA GLY A 4 63.07 -6.16 50.36
C GLY A 4 62.35 -7.28 49.58
N TRP A 5 61.41 -7.99 50.20
CA TRP A 5 60.47 -8.87 49.49
C TRP A 5 59.12 -8.18 49.36
N GLY A 6 58.92 -7.62 48.16
CA GLY A 6 57.72 -6.88 47.78
C GLY A 6 56.51 -7.79 47.60
N LYS A 7 55.38 -7.32 48.14
CA LYS A 7 54.06 -7.68 47.65
C LYS A 7 53.99 -7.29 46.17
N LYS A 8 53.80 -8.27 45.28
CA LYS A 8 53.44 -7.98 43.88
C LYS A 8 52.11 -7.24 43.89
N LYS A 9 52.12 -5.97 43.49
CA LYS A 9 50.91 -5.28 43.02
C LYS A 9 50.37 -6.12 41.85
N GLN A 10 49.16 -6.64 42.00
CA GLN A 10 48.31 -6.85 40.83
C GLN A 10 48.13 -5.47 40.22
N VAL A 11 48.75 -5.25 39.06
CA VAL A 11 48.30 -4.21 38.16
C VAL A 11 47.05 -4.79 37.52
N ASP A 12 45.93 -4.70 38.25
CA ASP A 12 44.63 -4.60 37.59
C ASP A 12 44.67 -3.25 36.88
N THR A 13 45.17 -3.24 35.64
CA THR A 13 44.61 -2.33 34.64
C THR A 13 43.22 -2.87 34.33
N SER A 14 42.29 -2.70 35.27
CA SER A 14 40.91 -2.44 34.92
C SER A 14 40.96 -1.17 34.09
N ILE A 15 40.99 -1.31 32.76
CA ILE A 15 40.57 -0.24 31.89
C ILE A 15 39.13 0.03 32.34
N GLU A 16 38.92 1.11 33.10
CA GLU A 16 37.60 1.71 33.18
C GLU A 16 37.21 1.98 31.73
N GLU A 17 36.37 1.11 31.16
CA GLU A 17 35.71 1.37 29.88
C GLU A 17 34.74 2.52 30.12
N ILE A 18 35.27 3.74 30.07
CA ILE A 18 34.46 4.94 29.92
C ILE A 18 33.71 4.73 28.61
N PRO A 19 32.36 4.65 28.59
CA PRO A 19 31.62 4.52 27.35
C PRO A 19 31.94 5.73 26.48
N GLN A 20 32.75 5.52 25.45
CA GLN A 20 33.05 6.56 24.47
C GLN A 20 31.78 6.78 23.66
N ASN A 21 31.04 7.84 23.97
CA ASN A 21 29.98 8.31 23.08
C ASN A 21 30.64 8.85 21.81
N LYS A 22 30.35 8.25 20.66
CA LYS A 22 30.87 8.69 19.36
C LYS A 22 29.73 9.07 18.43
N GLU A 23 29.77 10.30 17.93
CA GLU A 23 28.90 10.74 16.85
C GLU A 23 29.54 10.38 15.51
N ILE A 24 28.77 9.76 14.62
CA ILE A 24 29.22 9.30 13.29
C ILE A 24 28.15 9.55 12.24
N SER A 25 28.54 9.71 10.97
CA SER A 25 27.58 9.74 9.87
C SER A 25 27.12 8.32 9.52
N LEU A 26 25.87 8.15 9.08
CA LEU A 26 25.38 6.88 8.53
C LEU A 26 26.26 6.35 7.39
N ALA A 27 26.88 7.25 6.61
CA ALA A 27 27.78 6.88 5.51
C ALA A 27 29.09 6.23 5.99
N ASP A 28 29.51 6.50 7.23
CA ASP A 28 30.74 5.96 7.80
C ASP A 28 30.54 4.58 8.44
N VAL A 29 29.30 4.23 8.78
CA VAL A 29 28.95 2.97 9.46
C VAL A 29 29.49 1.73 8.73
N PRO A 30 29.37 1.58 7.39
CA PRO A 30 29.91 0.40 6.70
C PRO A 30 31.42 0.22 6.91
N LYS A 31 32.18 1.34 6.91
CA LYS A 31 33.63 1.29 7.13
C LYS A 31 33.95 0.89 8.57
N ILE A 32 33.21 1.44 9.54
CA ILE A 32 33.37 1.08 10.96
C ILE A 32 33.08 -0.41 11.16
N ILE A 33 32.03 -0.95 10.54
CA ILE A 33 31.71 -2.39 10.60
C ILE A 33 32.84 -3.22 10.00
N ASP A 34 33.39 -2.82 8.85
CA ASP A 34 34.49 -3.54 8.20
C ASP A 34 35.75 -3.54 9.09
N ASP A 35 36.15 -2.38 9.61
CA ASP A 35 37.29 -2.22 10.50
C ASP A 35 37.14 -3.10 11.76
N LEU A 36 35.96 -3.05 12.40
CA LEU A 36 35.68 -3.84 13.59
C LEU A 36 35.62 -5.35 13.27
N THR A 37 35.06 -5.74 12.13
CA THR A 37 35.00 -7.15 11.70
C THR A 37 36.40 -7.71 11.44
N ASN A 38 37.26 -6.94 10.79
CA ASN A 38 38.65 -7.30 10.52
C ASN A 38 39.47 -7.42 11.82
N LEU A 39 39.27 -6.48 12.75
CA LEU A 39 39.89 -6.53 14.07
C LEU A 39 39.47 -7.79 14.83
N ARG A 40 38.16 -8.08 14.93
CA ARG A 40 37.65 -9.30 15.58
C ARG A 40 38.18 -10.56 14.93
N LYS A 41 38.18 -10.63 13.60
CA LYS A 41 38.77 -11.74 12.84
C LYS A 41 40.22 -12.00 13.23
N SER A 42 41.06 -10.96 13.27
CA SER A 42 42.47 -11.09 13.62
C SER A 42 42.69 -11.53 15.08
N GLN A 43 41.91 -10.98 16.02
CA GLN A 43 41.98 -11.31 17.44
C GLN A 43 41.59 -12.76 17.69
N THR A 44 40.42 -13.18 17.18
CA THR A 44 39.92 -14.55 17.34
C THR A 44 40.89 -15.57 16.76
N LEU A 45 41.45 -15.33 15.56
CA LEU A 45 42.43 -16.26 14.98
C LEU A 45 43.72 -16.34 15.79
N SER A 46 44.15 -15.24 16.41
CA SER A 46 45.32 -15.21 17.30
C SER A 46 45.06 -16.02 18.58
N GLU A 47 43.89 -15.85 19.20
CA GLU A 47 43.48 -16.57 20.41
C GLU A 47 43.34 -18.08 20.15
N ILE A 48 42.67 -18.47 19.07
CA ILE A 48 42.56 -19.88 18.66
C ILE A 48 43.96 -20.46 18.39
N ASN A 49 44.86 -19.72 17.74
CA ASN A 49 46.25 -20.16 17.53
C ASN A 49 47.01 -20.37 18.84
N ASN A 50 46.81 -19.50 19.83
CA ASN A 50 47.41 -19.65 21.15
C ASN A 50 46.89 -20.94 21.85
N LEU A 51 45.57 -21.17 21.84
CA LEU A 51 44.97 -22.38 22.39
C LEU A 51 45.45 -23.64 21.68
N ARG A 52 45.55 -23.60 20.34
CA ARG A 52 46.14 -24.67 19.55
C ARG A 52 47.57 -24.95 19.97
N ASN A 53 48.42 -23.93 20.09
CA ASN A 53 49.82 -24.08 20.46
C ASN A 53 50.00 -24.62 21.90
N LYS A 54 49.09 -24.29 22.82
CA LYS A 54 49.00 -24.93 24.15
C LYS A 54 48.56 -26.39 24.10
N THR A 55 47.77 -26.77 23.09
CA THR A 55 47.22 -28.12 22.92
C THR A 55 48.17 -29.08 22.20
N VAL A 56 48.99 -28.58 21.26
CA VAL A 56 49.99 -29.39 20.53
C VAL A 56 50.90 -30.23 21.45
N PRO A 57 51.55 -29.69 22.49
CA PRO A 57 52.41 -30.50 23.35
C PRO A 57 51.63 -31.61 24.08
N LEU A 58 50.35 -31.37 24.43
CA LEU A 58 49.49 -32.37 25.05
C LEU A 58 49.18 -33.53 24.10
N ILE A 59 48.96 -33.22 22.81
CA ILE A 59 48.79 -34.23 21.75
C ILE A 59 50.06 -35.07 21.59
N GLU A 60 51.23 -34.44 21.56
CA GLU A 60 52.51 -35.15 21.48
C GLU A 60 52.75 -36.04 22.70
N GLU A 61 52.34 -35.59 23.89
CA GLU A 61 52.43 -36.34 25.13
C GLU A 61 51.50 -37.56 25.14
N LEU A 62 50.26 -37.43 24.63
CA LEU A 62 49.38 -38.58 24.40
C LEU A 62 50.05 -39.62 23.50
N MET A 63 50.62 -39.19 22.36
CA MET A 63 51.34 -40.09 21.44
C MET A 63 52.52 -40.79 22.13
N LYS A 64 53.30 -40.04 22.95
CA LYS A 64 54.42 -40.60 23.73
C LYS A 64 53.92 -41.66 24.72
N ILE A 65 52.84 -41.40 25.45
CA ILE A 65 52.24 -42.36 26.39
C ILE A 65 51.80 -43.62 25.66
N GLY A 66 51.16 -43.51 24.50
CA GLY A 66 50.78 -44.66 23.68
C GLY A 66 51.97 -45.55 23.29
N ASN A 67 53.09 -44.93 22.90
CA ASN A 67 54.32 -45.64 22.53
C ASN A 67 55.02 -46.29 23.74
N VAL A 68 55.00 -45.65 24.91
CA VAL A 68 55.61 -46.21 26.13
C VAL A 68 54.77 -47.37 26.67
N LEU A 69 53.44 -47.21 26.71
CA LEU A 69 52.52 -48.28 27.12
C LEU A 69 52.70 -49.55 26.28
N GLU A 70 52.99 -49.43 24.99
CA GLU A 70 53.28 -50.59 24.13
C GLU A 70 54.52 -51.38 24.56
N LYS A 71 55.56 -50.68 25.05
CA LYS A 71 56.84 -51.28 25.48
C LYS A 71 56.84 -51.76 26.93
N ASP A 72 55.94 -51.25 27.76
CA ASP A 72 55.84 -51.63 29.17
C ASP A 72 55.31 -53.06 29.32
N ASN A 73 56.12 -53.99 29.82
CA ASN A 73 55.64 -55.33 30.14
C ASN A 73 54.73 -55.30 31.38
N LEU A 74 53.62 -56.02 31.31
CA LEU A 74 52.67 -56.12 32.42
C LEU A 74 53.15 -57.20 33.39
N ASN A 75 53.43 -56.82 34.63
CA ASN A 75 53.62 -57.78 35.71
C ASN A 75 52.24 -58.29 36.14
N MET A 76 51.93 -59.53 35.81
CA MET A 76 50.63 -60.16 36.06
C MET A 76 50.65 -61.23 37.15
N ASP A 77 51.78 -61.38 37.86
CA ASP A 77 52.00 -62.48 38.79
C ASP A 77 50.96 -62.52 39.93
N ASP A 78 50.43 -61.36 40.33
CA ASP A 78 49.44 -61.20 41.40
C ASP A 78 48.01 -60.90 40.89
N VAL A 79 47.73 -61.06 39.58
CA VAL A 79 46.44 -60.69 38.96
C VAL A 79 45.61 -61.93 38.61
N ASP A 80 44.33 -61.93 38.99
CA ASP A 80 43.38 -63.00 38.62
C ASP A 80 43.38 -63.28 37.10
N LYS A 81 43.27 -64.57 36.71
CA LYS A 81 43.38 -65.01 35.31
C LYS A 81 42.31 -64.40 34.40
N HIS A 82 41.08 -64.20 34.87
CA HIS A 82 40.01 -63.57 34.10
C HIS A 82 40.22 -62.05 34.01
N LEU A 83 40.70 -61.43 35.08
CA LEU A 83 41.08 -60.01 35.10
C LEU A 83 42.26 -59.71 34.16
N ALA A 84 43.27 -60.59 34.13
CA ALA A 84 44.43 -60.47 33.26
C ALA A 84 44.05 -60.36 31.78
N ILE A 85 43.10 -61.17 31.30
CA ILE A 85 42.59 -61.10 29.92
C ILE A 85 41.95 -59.74 29.61
N ILE A 86 41.17 -59.21 30.56
CA ILE A 86 40.51 -57.90 30.42
C ILE A 86 41.55 -56.77 30.42
N VAL A 87 42.58 -56.86 31.26
CA VAL A 87 43.69 -55.90 31.34
C VAL A 87 44.49 -55.87 30.03
N VAL A 88 44.86 -57.02 29.47
CA VAL A 88 45.57 -57.09 28.17
C VAL A 88 44.73 -56.47 27.05
N ARG A 89 43.44 -56.82 26.99
CA ARG A 89 42.53 -56.30 25.98
C ARG A 89 42.33 -54.79 26.13
N GLY A 90 42.14 -54.30 27.35
CA GLY A 90 41.97 -52.88 27.66
C GLY A 90 43.22 -52.08 27.30
N LYS A 91 44.40 -52.58 27.66
CA LYS A 91 45.68 -51.99 27.27
C LYS A 91 45.83 -51.88 25.76
N LYS A 92 45.54 -52.96 25.01
CA LYS A 92 45.59 -52.96 23.55
C LYS A 92 44.64 -51.93 22.94
N GLN A 93 43.40 -51.84 23.44
CA GLN A 93 42.42 -50.86 22.96
C GLN A 93 42.85 -49.41 23.19
N VAL A 94 43.43 -49.09 24.36
CA VAL A 94 43.97 -47.75 24.66
C VAL A 94 45.11 -47.41 23.72
N ILE A 95 46.06 -48.33 23.51
CA ILE A 95 47.21 -48.12 22.60
C ILE A 95 46.73 -47.94 21.16
N ASP A 96 45.83 -48.81 20.68
CA ASP A 96 45.28 -48.76 19.33
C ASP A 96 44.62 -47.39 19.08
N MET A 97 43.81 -46.91 20.03
CA MET A 97 43.13 -45.62 19.92
C MET A 97 44.13 -44.46 19.90
N ILE A 98 45.12 -44.45 20.80
CA ILE A 98 46.10 -43.37 20.86
C ILE A 98 46.99 -43.35 19.61
N LYS A 99 47.44 -44.50 19.10
CA LYS A 99 48.36 -44.54 17.96
C LYS A 99 47.69 -44.33 16.60
N LYS A 100 46.43 -44.74 16.44
CA LYS A 100 45.72 -44.64 15.15
C LYS A 100 44.90 -43.36 15.01
N ASP A 101 44.31 -42.88 16.11
CA ASP A 101 43.29 -41.83 16.03
C ASP A 101 43.76 -40.47 16.60
N VAL A 102 44.86 -40.42 17.34
CA VAL A 102 45.49 -39.14 17.71
C VAL A 102 46.36 -38.70 16.54
N VAL A 103 46.03 -37.55 15.96
CA VAL A 103 46.74 -36.95 14.82
C VAL A 103 47.26 -35.57 15.18
N SER A 104 48.24 -35.07 14.42
CA SER A 104 48.75 -33.71 14.58
C SER A 104 47.66 -32.67 14.30
N LEU A 105 47.60 -31.63 15.12
CA LEU A 105 46.62 -30.55 14.93
C LEU A 105 46.96 -29.70 13.69
N PRO A 106 45.97 -29.33 12.86
CA PRO A 106 46.19 -28.49 11.68
C PRO A 106 46.76 -27.12 12.08
N LYS A 107 47.51 -26.48 11.18
CA LYS A 107 47.93 -25.08 11.32
C LYS A 107 46.74 -24.18 10.99
N ILE A 108 46.69 -22.99 11.60
CA ILE A 108 45.55 -22.08 11.44
C ILE A 108 46.02 -20.81 10.74
N SER A 109 45.51 -20.61 9.53
CA SER A 109 45.65 -19.35 8.77
C SER A 109 44.30 -18.71 8.44
N SER A 110 43.22 -19.47 8.56
CA SER A 110 41.86 -19.06 8.24
C SER A 110 40.84 -19.59 9.25
N PHE A 111 39.60 -19.09 9.18
CA PHE A 111 38.50 -19.63 9.98
C PHE A 111 38.09 -21.04 9.56
N GLU A 112 38.23 -21.38 8.28
CA GLU A 112 38.02 -22.76 7.81
C GLU A 112 39.03 -23.71 8.46
N ASP A 113 40.28 -23.28 8.63
CA ASP A 113 41.30 -24.05 9.36
C ASP A 113 40.96 -24.18 10.85
N ALA A 114 40.39 -23.12 11.45
CA ALA A 114 39.98 -23.12 12.85
C ALA A 114 38.78 -24.06 13.11
N GLU A 115 37.82 -24.12 12.20
CA GLU A 115 36.71 -25.09 12.24
C GLU A 115 37.21 -26.53 12.07
N LYS A 116 38.16 -26.74 11.15
CA LYS A 116 38.85 -28.03 10.98
C LYS A 116 39.59 -28.43 12.25
N LEU A 117 40.31 -27.50 12.88
CA LEU A 117 40.97 -27.73 14.17
C LEU A 117 39.96 -28.16 15.23
N ASN A 118 38.87 -27.40 15.40
CA ASN A 118 37.82 -27.67 16.38
C ASN A 118 37.26 -29.10 16.19
N SER A 119 36.95 -29.44 14.93
CA SER A 119 36.45 -30.75 14.55
C SER A 119 37.43 -31.88 14.84
N VAL A 120 38.71 -31.71 14.46
CA VAL A 120 39.77 -32.71 14.72
C VAL A 120 39.98 -32.90 16.22
N LEU A 121 40.06 -31.81 16.98
CA LEU A 121 40.28 -31.88 18.42
C LEU A 121 39.11 -32.55 19.14
N ASN A 122 37.86 -32.24 18.75
CA ASN A 122 36.66 -32.91 19.26
C ASN A 122 36.69 -34.42 19.01
N LEU A 123 37.06 -34.84 17.79
CA LEU A 123 37.15 -36.25 17.43
C LEU A 123 38.20 -36.98 18.28
N ILE A 124 39.36 -36.38 18.49
CA ILE A 124 40.42 -36.94 19.34
C ILE A 124 39.92 -37.08 20.78
N LEU A 125 39.35 -36.01 21.35
CA LEU A 125 38.84 -35.97 22.72
C LEU A 125 37.75 -37.01 22.95
N LYS A 126 36.79 -37.11 22.03
CA LYS A 126 35.70 -38.10 22.10
C LYS A 126 36.25 -39.52 22.03
N LYS A 127 37.07 -39.82 21.03
CA LYS A 127 37.62 -41.16 20.82
C LYS A 127 38.51 -41.62 21.99
N VAL A 128 39.49 -40.82 22.37
CA VAL A 128 40.41 -41.14 23.46
C VAL A 128 39.67 -41.16 24.80
N GLY A 129 38.81 -40.17 25.06
CA GLY A 129 37.98 -40.10 26.26
C GLY A 129 37.06 -41.30 26.41
N ASP A 130 36.38 -41.72 25.34
CA ASP A 130 35.48 -42.87 25.32
C ASP A 130 36.22 -44.18 25.66
N VAL A 131 37.40 -44.39 25.09
CA VAL A 131 38.20 -45.60 25.36
C VAL A 131 38.72 -45.62 26.79
N LEU A 132 39.25 -44.49 27.29
CA LEU A 132 39.73 -44.40 28.66
C LEU A 132 38.59 -44.53 29.69
N GLY A 133 37.42 -43.96 29.39
CA GLY A 133 36.20 -44.13 30.17
C GLY A 133 35.76 -45.59 30.27
N ARG A 134 35.72 -46.30 29.13
CA ARG A 134 35.40 -47.75 29.13
C ARG A 134 36.43 -48.59 29.90
N GLN A 135 37.71 -48.22 29.84
CA GLN A 135 38.79 -48.97 30.48
C GLN A 135 39.13 -48.48 31.90
N THR A 136 38.34 -47.58 32.49
CA THR A 136 38.63 -46.95 33.79
C THR A 136 38.81 -47.97 34.93
N ARG A 137 38.12 -49.13 34.87
CA ARG A 137 38.23 -50.18 35.90
C ARG A 137 39.57 -50.93 35.89
N VAL A 138 40.29 -50.93 34.77
CA VAL A 138 41.54 -51.71 34.61
C VAL A 138 42.73 -50.85 34.21
N ILE A 139 42.52 -49.59 33.83
CA ILE A 139 43.58 -48.67 33.40
C ILE A 139 44.64 -48.44 34.48
N HIS A 140 44.25 -48.44 35.74
CA HIS A 140 45.18 -48.28 36.86
C HIS A 140 46.14 -49.47 37.03
N ILE A 141 45.85 -50.62 36.39
CA ILE A 141 46.69 -51.82 36.42
C ILE A 141 47.80 -51.70 35.38
N PHE A 142 47.48 -51.29 34.14
CA PHE A 142 48.44 -51.25 33.04
C PHE A 142 49.04 -49.86 32.74
N ALA A 143 48.43 -48.79 33.25
CA ALA A 143 48.85 -47.42 33.01
C ALA A 143 48.94 -46.62 34.32
N LYS A 144 49.22 -47.29 35.46
CA LYS A 144 49.26 -46.67 36.80
C LYS A 144 50.04 -45.35 36.85
N LYS A 145 51.21 -45.32 36.19
CA LYS A 145 52.12 -44.16 36.14
C LYS A 145 51.62 -43.02 35.23
N TYR A 146 50.74 -43.33 34.27
CA TYR A 146 50.28 -42.41 33.22
C TYR A 146 48.82 -42.00 33.37
N ALA A 147 48.03 -42.69 34.21
CA ALA A 147 46.60 -42.45 34.36
C ALA A 147 46.28 -41.02 34.82
N SER A 148 47.04 -40.47 35.77
CA SER A 148 46.88 -39.08 36.22
C SER A 148 47.23 -38.08 35.11
N GLN A 149 48.34 -38.32 34.40
CA GLN A 149 48.82 -37.47 33.30
C GLN A 149 47.85 -37.48 32.11
N LEU A 150 47.32 -38.65 31.72
CA LEU A 150 46.28 -38.77 30.70
C LEU A 150 45.03 -37.98 31.08
N LYS A 151 44.60 -38.07 32.34
CA LYS A 151 43.44 -37.35 32.86
C LYS A 151 43.66 -35.83 32.83
N GLU A 152 44.81 -35.36 33.32
CA GLU A 152 45.16 -33.94 33.35
C GLU A 152 45.26 -33.36 31.94
N ASN A 153 45.96 -34.04 31.03
CA ASN A 153 46.09 -33.60 29.64
C ASN A 153 44.74 -33.51 28.93
N LEU A 154 43.89 -34.52 29.07
CA LEU A 154 42.56 -34.50 28.46
C LEU A 154 41.65 -33.43 29.06
N ALA A 155 41.79 -33.13 30.36
CA ALA A 155 41.04 -32.04 30.98
C ALA A 155 41.44 -30.67 30.37
N VAL A 156 42.74 -30.40 30.23
CA VAL A 156 43.23 -29.16 29.61
C VAL A 156 42.85 -29.09 28.13
N MET A 157 42.99 -30.20 27.38
CA MET A 157 42.58 -30.26 25.97
C MET A 157 41.08 -30.01 25.81
N ASN A 158 40.23 -30.56 26.68
CA ASN A 158 38.78 -30.29 26.68
C ASN A 158 38.48 -28.82 26.98
N SER A 159 39.17 -28.22 27.94
CA SER A 159 39.03 -26.79 28.24
C SER A 159 39.39 -25.92 27.03
N ASN A 160 40.55 -26.18 26.41
CA ASN A 160 40.98 -25.46 25.21
C ASN A 160 39.99 -25.66 24.04
N HIS A 161 39.47 -26.88 23.85
CA HIS A 161 38.45 -27.15 22.84
C HIS A 161 37.16 -26.37 23.09
N SER A 162 36.67 -26.33 24.32
CA SER A 162 35.49 -25.54 24.68
C SER A 162 35.70 -24.06 24.36
N GLU A 163 36.85 -23.51 24.74
CA GLU A 163 37.18 -22.11 24.49
C GLU A 163 37.32 -21.81 22.99
N ILE A 164 37.96 -22.69 22.21
CA ILE A 164 38.00 -22.59 20.73
C ILE A 164 36.59 -22.57 20.14
N ASN A 165 35.73 -23.48 20.60
CA ASN A 165 34.36 -23.58 20.11
C ASN A 165 33.54 -22.33 20.45
N ASP A 166 33.70 -21.77 21.64
CA ASP A 166 33.01 -20.55 22.06
C ASP A 166 33.51 -19.32 21.28
N LEU A 167 34.82 -19.24 21.02
CA LEU A 167 35.41 -18.21 20.16
C LEU A 167 34.86 -18.26 18.73
N LEU A 168 34.70 -19.45 18.15
CA LEU A 168 34.10 -19.63 16.82
C LEU A 168 32.64 -19.17 16.81
N LYS A 169 31.81 -19.60 17.77
CA LYS A 169 30.41 -19.18 17.89
C LYS A 169 30.24 -17.67 18.06
N ASN A 170 31.10 -17.05 18.87
CA ASN A 170 31.09 -15.62 19.08
C ASN A 170 31.45 -14.85 17.80
N TYR A 171 32.42 -15.35 17.03
CA TYR A 171 32.77 -14.78 15.74
C TYR A 171 31.62 -14.89 14.72
N ASP A 172 30.95 -16.04 14.64
CA ASP A 172 29.79 -16.21 13.75
C ASP A 172 28.63 -15.26 14.12
N SER A 173 28.37 -15.11 15.42
CA SER A 173 27.36 -14.16 15.93
C SER A 173 27.71 -12.73 15.54
N THR A 174 28.99 -12.36 15.68
CA THR A 174 29.53 -11.05 15.27
C THR A 174 29.36 -10.82 13.77
N LYS A 175 29.67 -11.83 12.95
CA LYS A 175 29.50 -11.78 11.50
C LYS A 175 28.03 -11.58 11.09
N SER A 176 27.09 -12.26 11.76
CA SER A 176 25.64 -12.07 11.53
C SER A 176 25.23 -10.63 11.84
N LEU A 177 25.66 -10.09 12.98
CA LEU A 177 25.38 -8.70 13.37
C LEU A 177 25.92 -7.70 12.34
N SER A 178 27.13 -7.90 11.81
CA SER A 178 27.68 -7.06 10.72
C SER A 178 26.76 -7.08 9.50
N GLN A 179 26.37 -8.27 9.05
CA GLN A 179 25.55 -8.45 7.85
C GLN A 179 24.16 -7.81 8.01
N GLU A 180 23.49 -8.07 9.14
CA GLU A 180 22.20 -7.47 9.47
C GLU A 180 22.27 -5.94 9.49
N THR A 181 23.33 -5.38 10.06
CA THR A 181 23.53 -3.92 10.11
C THR A 181 23.73 -3.34 8.70
N LEU A 182 24.50 -4.01 7.83
CA LEU A 182 24.66 -3.60 6.43
C LEU A 182 23.34 -3.69 5.64
N ASP A 183 22.51 -4.68 5.93
CA ASP A 183 21.19 -4.83 5.30
C ASP A 183 20.23 -3.72 5.74
N ILE A 184 20.26 -3.30 7.01
CA ILE A 184 19.49 -2.15 7.50
C ILE A 184 19.94 -0.87 6.80
N ILE A 185 21.25 -0.64 6.65
CA ILE A 185 21.79 0.52 5.91
C ILE A 185 21.27 0.53 4.45
N LYS A 186 21.24 -0.64 3.81
CA LYS A 186 20.69 -0.77 2.46
C LYS A 186 19.18 -0.46 2.42
N GLN A 187 18.42 -0.88 3.43
CA GLN A 187 17.00 -0.54 3.56
C GLN A 187 16.81 0.97 3.70
N ILE A 188 17.57 1.64 4.56
CA ILE A 188 17.52 3.10 4.72
C ILE A 188 17.82 3.78 3.38
N LYS A 189 18.88 3.36 2.67
CA LYS A 189 19.23 3.93 1.35
C LYS A 189 18.09 3.82 0.34
N ASN A 190 17.38 2.69 0.31
CA ASN A 190 16.24 2.50 -0.57
C ASN A 190 15.05 3.40 -0.18
N LEU A 191 14.76 3.52 1.11
CA LEU A 191 13.72 4.41 1.63
C LEU A 191 14.04 5.88 1.33
N THR A 192 15.28 6.32 1.53
CA THR A 192 15.71 7.69 1.18
C THR A 192 15.56 7.99 -0.31
N LYS A 193 15.87 7.00 -1.17
CA LYS A 193 15.66 7.14 -2.62
C LYS A 193 14.18 7.28 -2.95
N LEU A 194 13.33 6.41 -2.40
CA LEU A 194 11.88 6.44 -2.61
C LEU A 194 11.28 7.78 -2.14
N ARG A 195 11.67 8.26 -0.96
CA ARG A 195 11.27 9.57 -0.42
C ARG A 195 11.60 10.70 -1.40
N LYS A 196 12.80 10.70 -1.97
CA LYS A 196 13.22 11.71 -2.97
C LYS A 196 12.36 11.64 -4.23
N GLU A 197 12.08 10.44 -4.73
CA GLU A 197 11.22 10.22 -5.90
C GLU A 197 9.78 10.71 -5.65
N GLN A 198 9.21 10.43 -4.47
CA GLN A 198 7.89 10.93 -4.07
C GLN A 198 7.86 12.46 -3.94
N SER A 199 8.88 13.05 -3.30
CA SER A 199 9.00 14.52 -3.18
C SER A 199 9.03 15.19 -4.55
N GLN A 200 9.79 14.63 -5.50
CA GLN A 200 9.85 15.18 -6.86
C GLN A 200 8.49 15.09 -7.58
N LYS A 201 7.74 14.00 -7.38
CA LYS A 201 6.37 13.88 -7.91
C LYS A 201 5.44 14.94 -7.32
N ILE A 202 5.54 15.23 -6.02
CA ILE A 202 4.77 16.29 -5.37
C ILE A 202 5.12 17.66 -5.97
N ASP A 203 6.39 17.95 -6.18
CA ASP A 203 6.83 19.22 -6.79
C ASP A 203 6.22 19.40 -8.20
N ASP A 204 6.22 18.34 -9.00
CA ASP A 204 5.67 18.38 -10.36
C ASP A 204 4.13 18.48 -10.36
N ILE A 205 3.45 17.79 -9.44
CA ILE A 205 2.01 17.95 -9.22
C ILE A 205 1.69 19.39 -8.80
N THR A 206 2.48 19.98 -7.91
CA THR A 206 2.29 21.35 -7.44
C THR A 206 2.40 22.35 -8.58
N LYS A 207 3.41 22.22 -9.44
CA LYS A 207 3.55 23.06 -10.65
C LYS A 207 2.35 22.93 -11.59
N ASN A 208 1.83 21.73 -11.78
CA ASN A 208 0.66 21.50 -12.64
C ASN A 208 -0.63 22.04 -12.02
N THR A 209 -0.78 21.90 -10.71
CA THR A 209 -1.92 22.43 -9.92
C THR A 209 -1.99 23.95 -10.04
N ILE A 210 -0.85 24.66 -9.99
CA ILE A 210 -0.80 26.11 -10.21
C ILE A 210 -1.34 26.47 -11.61
N LYS A 211 -0.88 25.80 -12.67
CA LYS A 211 -1.36 26.04 -14.05
C LYS A 211 -2.85 25.74 -14.20
N LEU A 212 -3.34 24.68 -13.57
CA LEU A 212 -4.76 24.34 -13.56
C LEU A 212 -5.58 25.41 -12.84
N ASN A 213 -5.12 25.91 -11.69
CA ASN A 213 -5.78 26.98 -10.96
C ASN A 213 -5.84 28.29 -11.76
N GLU A 214 -4.77 28.67 -12.44
CA GLU A 214 -4.76 29.83 -13.35
C GLU A 214 -5.81 29.66 -14.45
N LYS A 215 -5.90 28.47 -15.05
CA LYS A 215 -6.90 28.16 -16.07
C LYS A 215 -8.32 28.19 -15.54
N ILE A 216 -8.57 27.60 -14.38
CA ILE A 216 -9.87 27.62 -13.68
C ILE A 216 -10.29 29.07 -13.41
N THR A 217 -9.39 29.89 -12.88
CA THR A 217 -9.66 31.31 -12.59
C THR A 217 -10.02 32.08 -13.87
N SER A 218 -9.30 31.84 -14.96
CA SER A 218 -9.60 32.45 -16.26
C SER A 218 -10.99 32.08 -16.78
N ILE A 219 -11.34 30.77 -16.75
CA ILE A 219 -12.66 30.29 -17.17
C ILE A 219 -13.77 30.86 -16.29
N GLN A 220 -13.55 30.90 -14.98
CA GLN A 220 -14.49 31.46 -14.01
C GLN A 220 -14.80 32.93 -14.34
N ASN A 221 -13.76 33.74 -14.59
CA ASN A 221 -13.92 35.14 -14.97
C ASN A 221 -14.73 35.28 -16.27
N SER A 222 -14.46 34.45 -17.30
CA SER A 222 -15.23 34.48 -18.55
C SER A 222 -16.71 34.11 -18.34
N ILE A 223 -16.99 33.13 -17.48
CA ILE A 223 -18.36 32.76 -17.11
C ILE A 223 -19.06 33.92 -16.39
N ASP A 224 -18.37 34.57 -15.46
CA ASP A 224 -18.91 35.68 -14.67
C ASP A 224 -19.15 36.92 -15.55
N GLU A 225 -18.30 37.20 -16.54
CA GLU A 225 -18.51 38.23 -17.56
C GLU A 225 -19.77 37.94 -18.40
N ILE A 226 -19.94 36.70 -18.86
CA ILE A 226 -21.15 36.29 -19.60
C ILE A 226 -22.40 36.47 -18.71
N LYS A 227 -22.36 35.99 -17.46
CA LYS A 227 -23.49 36.06 -16.53
C LYS A 227 -23.82 37.49 -16.10
N SER A 228 -22.84 38.38 -16.09
CA SER A 228 -23.04 39.80 -15.78
C SER A 228 -23.53 40.62 -16.98
N SER A 229 -23.47 40.05 -18.19
CA SER A 229 -23.90 40.75 -19.40
C SER A 229 -25.40 41.03 -19.42
N ASP A 230 -25.79 42.18 -19.97
CA ASP A 230 -27.20 42.53 -20.15
C ASP A 230 -27.95 41.51 -21.00
N ASN A 231 -27.29 40.93 -22.02
CA ASN A 231 -27.85 39.90 -22.87
C ASN A 231 -28.24 38.64 -22.07
N TYR A 232 -27.41 38.22 -21.10
CA TYR A 232 -27.73 37.07 -20.26
C TYR A 232 -28.89 37.36 -19.30
N ASN A 233 -28.91 38.56 -18.70
CA ASN A 233 -30.03 39.00 -17.85
C ASN A 233 -31.34 39.03 -18.64
N GLN A 234 -31.32 39.54 -19.88
CA GLN A 234 -32.47 39.53 -20.78
C GLN A 234 -32.89 38.10 -21.15
N TYR A 235 -31.93 37.23 -21.47
CA TYR A 235 -32.19 35.81 -21.73
C TYR A 235 -32.90 35.15 -20.54
N GLN A 236 -32.43 35.36 -19.30
CA GLN A 236 -33.07 34.80 -18.11
C GLN A 236 -34.48 35.35 -17.87
N ASN A 237 -34.68 36.66 -18.05
CA ASN A 237 -35.99 37.27 -17.94
C ASN A 237 -36.99 36.71 -18.98
N LEU A 238 -36.54 36.55 -20.23
CA LEU A 238 -37.36 35.94 -21.29
C LEU A 238 -37.67 34.47 -20.99
N LYS A 239 -36.71 33.73 -20.44
CA LYS A 239 -36.91 32.33 -20.01
C LYS A 239 -37.99 32.22 -18.94
N ASN A 240 -37.91 33.05 -17.89
CA ASN A 240 -38.93 33.12 -16.85
C ASN A 240 -40.30 33.54 -17.43
N THR A 241 -40.31 34.50 -18.37
CA THR A 241 -41.54 34.93 -19.05
C THR A 241 -42.15 33.80 -19.88
N LEU A 242 -41.34 33.00 -20.56
CA LEU A 242 -41.79 31.83 -21.32
C LEU A 242 -42.44 30.78 -20.40
N ASP A 243 -41.84 30.53 -19.23
CA ASP A 243 -42.40 29.63 -18.22
C ASP A 243 -43.76 30.16 -17.70
N THR A 244 -43.91 31.47 -17.50
CA THR A 244 -45.22 32.05 -17.15
C THR A 244 -46.24 31.96 -18.29
N HIS A 245 -45.81 32.08 -19.56
CA HIS A 245 -46.67 31.90 -20.72
C HIS A 245 -47.22 30.47 -20.82
N ALA A 246 -46.49 29.46 -20.36
CA ALA A 246 -47.01 28.09 -20.31
C ALA A 246 -48.29 28.00 -19.45
N ASN A 247 -48.40 28.79 -18.38
CA ASN A 247 -49.63 28.87 -17.57
C ASN A 247 -50.79 29.56 -18.32
N GLU A 248 -50.50 30.58 -19.13
CA GLU A 248 -51.52 31.22 -19.98
C GLU A 248 -52.08 30.25 -21.02
N LYS A 249 -51.23 29.41 -21.63
CA LYS A 249 -51.66 28.34 -22.53
C LYS A 249 -52.69 27.43 -21.85
N SER A 250 -52.40 27.01 -20.61
CA SER A 250 -53.30 26.14 -19.84
C SER A 250 -54.65 26.81 -19.58
N LYS A 251 -54.67 28.11 -19.23
CA LYS A 251 -55.91 28.86 -19.01
C LYS A 251 -56.78 28.92 -20.27
N ILE A 252 -56.19 29.30 -21.41
CA ILE A 252 -56.90 29.38 -22.70
C ILE A 252 -57.41 27.98 -23.11
N LYS A 253 -56.55 26.95 -22.99
CA LYS A 253 -56.92 25.56 -23.27
C LYS A 253 -58.09 25.10 -22.41
N ASN A 254 -58.07 25.37 -21.10
CA ASN A 254 -59.15 24.98 -20.20
C ASN A 254 -60.47 25.69 -20.51
N GLN A 255 -60.42 26.98 -20.87
CA GLN A 255 -61.62 27.74 -21.28
C GLN A 255 -62.26 27.13 -22.53
N ILE A 256 -61.46 26.87 -23.56
CA ILE A 256 -61.91 26.25 -24.81
C ILE A 256 -62.45 24.84 -24.56
N ASN A 257 -61.70 24.00 -23.85
CA ASN A 257 -62.11 22.63 -23.55
C ASN A 257 -63.42 22.59 -22.75
N THR A 258 -63.62 23.51 -21.80
CA THR A 258 -64.86 23.60 -21.02
C THR A 258 -66.06 23.89 -21.92
N GLN A 259 -65.93 24.80 -22.88
CA GLN A 259 -67.03 25.08 -23.82
C GLN A 259 -67.31 23.91 -24.75
N PHE A 260 -66.26 23.34 -25.37
CA PHE A 260 -66.43 22.23 -26.31
C PHE A 260 -66.92 20.94 -25.63
N THR A 261 -66.64 20.75 -24.34
CA THR A 261 -67.20 19.64 -23.55
C THR A 261 -68.73 19.71 -23.50
N LYS A 262 -69.33 20.91 -23.42
CA LYS A 262 -70.80 21.10 -23.39
C LYS A 262 -71.46 20.53 -24.65
N ILE A 263 -70.79 20.62 -25.79
CA ILE A 263 -71.30 20.17 -27.10
C ILE A 263 -70.60 18.92 -27.66
N SER A 264 -69.75 18.25 -26.86
CA SER A 264 -69.00 17.06 -27.26
C SER A 264 -69.89 15.94 -27.79
N ARG A 265 -71.00 15.64 -27.11
CA ARG A 265 -71.92 14.57 -27.49
C ARG A 265 -72.58 14.75 -28.86
N PRO A 266 -73.20 15.91 -29.19
CA PRO A 266 -73.71 16.13 -30.53
C PRO A 266 -72.60 16.19 -31.59
N LEU A 267 -71.41 16.72 -31.28
CA LEU A 267 -70.24 16.70 -32.18
C LEU A 267 -69.80 15.26 -32.52
N SER A 268 -69.60 14.39 -31.52
CA SER A 268 -69.21 13.00 -31.75
C SER A 268 -70.27 12.23 -32.53
N ARG A 269 -71.57 12.46 -32.25
CA ARG A 269 -72.64 11.81 -33.01
C ARG A 269 -72.68 12.25 -34.47
N TYR A 270 -72.41 13.53 -34.74
CA TYR A 270 -72.26 14.04 -36.09
C TYR A 270 -71.07 13.38 -36.81
N GLU A 271 -69.95 13.16 -36.13
CA GLU A 271 -68.77 12.48 -36.68
C GLU A 271 -69.07 11.06 -37.22
N TYR A 272 -69.99 10.34 -36.57
CA TYR A 272 -70.42 9.00 -37.01
C TYR A 272 -71.50 9.02 -38.09
N ALA A 273 -72.35 10.05 -38.12
CA ALA A 273 -73.52 10.11 -38.99
C ALA A 273 -73.29 10.88 -40.31
N SER A 274 -72.17 11.60 -40.43
CA SER A 274 -71.89 12.51 -41.55
C SER A 274 -70.90 11.93 -42.56
N SER A 275 -71.09 12.29 -43.84
CA SER A 275 -70.14 12.03 -44.93
C SER A 275 -69.21 13.23 -45.11
N LEU A 276 -68.44 13.57 -44.07
CA LEU A 276 -67.44 14.65 -44.15
C LEU A 276 -66.23 14.22 -44.98
N ASP A 277 -65.58 15.19 -45.64
CA ASP A 277 -64.27 14.96 -46.23
C ASP A 277 -63.20 14.73 -45.14
N LYS A 278 -62.00 14.32 -45.59
CA LYS A 278 -60.91 13.92 -44.69
C LYS A 278 -60.46 15.06 -43.77
N ASP A 279 -60.46 16.30 -44.26
CA ASP A 279 -59.94 17.45 -43.53
C ASP A 279 -60.97 17.94 -42.51
N GLN A 280 -62.25 18.01 -42.89
CA GLN A 280 -63.34 18.33 -41.97
C GLN A 280 -63.51 17.27 -40.87
N LYS A 281 -63.33 15.99 -41.21
CA LYS A 281 -63.36 14.91 -40.23
C LYS A 281 -62.21 15.01 -39.22
N SER A 282 -61.02 15.38 -39.68
CA SER A 282 -59.86 15.62 -38.81
C SER A 282 -60.11 16.80 -37.86
N ILE A 283 -60.63 17.93 -38.37
CA ILE A 283 -60.99 19.08 -37.55
C ILE A 283 -62.03 18.70 -36.50
N LEU A 284 -63.09 18.00 -36.90
CA LEU A 284 -64.15 17.55 -35.98
C LEU A 284 -63.62 16.64 -34.87
N SER A 285 -62.80 15.64 -35.21
CA SER A 285 -62.22 14.72 -34.22
C SER A 285 -61.36 15.47 -33.19
N ASN A 286 -60.59 16.47 -33.65
CA ASN A 286 -59.79 17.32 -32.79
C ASN A 286 -60.63 18.33 -32.00
N LEU A 287 -61.76 18.83 -32.50
CA LEU A 287 -62.69 19.66 -31.72
C LEU A 287 -63.26 18.91 -30.51
N VAL A 288 -63.40 17.58 -30.61
CA VAL A 288 -63.88 16.72 -29.51
C VAL A 288 -62.76 16.39 -28.53
N SER A 289 -61.57 16.10 -29.02
CA SER A 289 -60.44 15.60 -28.21
C SER A 289 -59.54 16.71 -27.66
N GLU A 290 -59.07 17.60 -28.53
CA GLU A 290 -58.13 18.69 -28.22
C GLU A 290 -58.50 19.99 -28.97
N PRO A 291 -59.63 20.64 -28.62
CA PRO A 291 -60.16 21.75 -29.42
C PRO A 291 -59.20 22.94 -29.52
N PHE A 292 -58.36 23.19 -28.51
CA PHE A 292 -57.32 24.23 -28.56
C PHE A 292 -56.43 24.14 -29.81
N ASP A 293 -56.03 22.93 -30.22
CA ASP A 293 -55.06 22.73 -31.31
C ASP A 293 -55.65 23.03 -32.70
N VAL A 294 -56.98 23.05 -32.82
CA VAL A 294 -57.69 23.37 -34.06
C VAL A 294 -58.26 24.78 -34.11
N MET A 295 -58.20 25.55 -33.01
CA MET A 295 -58.65 26.96 -32.94
C MET A 295 -57.70 27.90 -33.68
N THR A 296 -57.65 27.77 -35.00
CA THR A 296 -56.82 28.57 -35.90
C THR A 296 -57.67 29.34 -36.90
N ASN A 297 -57.14 30.46 -37.41
CA ASN A 297 -57.82 31.25 -38.45
C ASN A 297 -58.13 30.43 -39.71
N ALA A 298 -57.26 29.47 -40.07
CA ALA A 298 -57.44 28.62 -41.24
C ALA A 298 -58.62 27.64 -41.08
N ASN A 299 -58.87 27.16 -39.86
CA ASN A 299 -59.93 26.20 -39.58
C ASN A 299 -61.26 26.88 -39.24
N ARG A 300 -61.28 28.19 -38.99
CA ARG A 300 -62.44 28.95 -38.50
C ARG A 300 -63.72 28.65 -39.28
N ASP A 301 -63.71 28.83 -40.59
CA ASP A 301 -64.92 28.68 -41.41
C ASP A 301 -65.39 27.21 -41.47
N SER A 302 -64.44 26.27 -41.38
CA SER A 302 -64.75 24.84 -41.28
C SER A 302 -65.37 24.49 -39.94
N ILE A 303 -64.91 25.08 -38.83
CA ILE A 303 -65.50 24.91 -37.50
C ILE A 303 -66.92 25.46 -37.48
N ILE A 304 -67.16 26.64 -38.04
CA ILE A 304 -68.51 27.23 -38.17
C ILE A 304 -69.42 26.29 -38.97
N THR A 305 -68.95 25.81 -40.13
CA THR A 305 -69.72 24.88 -40.97
C THR A 305 -70.08 23.59 -40.21
N ILE A 306 -69.15 23.06 -39.43
CA ILE A 306 -69.39 21.88 -38.59
C ILE A 306 -70.45 22.18 -37.52
N LEU A 307 -70.34 23.30 -36.79
CA LEU A 307 -71.30 23.69 -35.75
C LEU A 307 -72.71 23.90 -36.33
N GLU A 308 -72.81 24.57 -37.48
CA GLU A 308 -74.08 24.78 -38.17
C GLU A 308 -74.72 23.45 -38.62
N ASN A 309 -73.92 22.52 -39.15
CA ASN A 309 -74.42 21.22 -39.59
C ASN A 309 -74.84 20.34 -38.42
N VAL A 310 -74.12 20.39 -37.31
CA VAL A 310 -74.50 19.72 -36.06
C VAL A 310 -75.81 20.31 -35.55
N ARG A 311 -75.97 21.64 -35.59
CA ARG A 311 -77.20 22.34 -35.23
C ARG A 311 -78.39 21.89 -36.09
N LYS A 312 -78.22 21.83 -37.42
CA LYS A 312 -79.22 21.29 -38.37
C LYS A 312 -79.53 19.83 -38.10
N GLY A 313 -78.52 19.02 -37.76
CA GLY A 313 -78.67 17.62 -37.40
C GLY A 313 -79.51 17.41 -36.14
N VAL A 314 -79.32 18.25 -35.12
CA VAL A 314 -80.16 18.26 -33.91
C VAL A 314 -81.59 18.71 -34.25
N SER A 315 -81.76 19.75 -35.07
CA SER A 315 -83.10 20.28 -35.45
C SER A 315 -83.92 19.31 -36.29
N SER A 316 -83.28 18.53 -37.15
CA SER A 316 -83.95 17.52 -38.00
C SER A 316 -84.20 16.20 -37.28
N GLY A 317 -83.70 16.03 -36.05
CA GLY A 317 -83.77 14.78 -35.30
C GLY A 317 -82.78 13.70 -35.75
N SER A 318 -81.92 13.98 -36.74
CA SER A 318 -80.88 13.05 -37.19
C SER A 318 -79.75 12.87 -36.16
N ILE A 319 -79.53 13.87 -35.29
CA ILE A 319 -78.67 13.78 -34.12
C ILE A 319 -79.53 13.78 -32.85
N SER A 320 -79.65 12.62 -32.21
CA SER A 320 -80.39 12.49 -30.95
C SER A 320 -79.61 13.07 -29.77
N VAL A 321 -80.24 14.01 -29.05
CA VAL A 321 -79.74 14.65 -27.82
C VAL A 321 -80.81 14.58 -26.72
N LYS A 322 -80.42 14.76 -25.44
CA LYS A 322 -81.35 14.65 -24.29
C LYS A 322 -82.26 15.86 -24.16
N ASP A 323 -81.74 17.05 -24.44
CA ASP A 323 -82.40 18.34 -24.29
C ASP A 323 -82.03 19.20 -25.50
N THR A 324 -82.98 19.37 -26.41
CA THR A 324 -82.77 20.05 -27.69
C THR A 324 -82.55 21.55 -27.50
N GLU A 325 -83.37 22.21 -26.67
CA GLU A 325 -83.26 23.65 -26.40
C GLU A 325 -81.93 24.01 -25.75
N LYS A 326 -81.52 23.23 -24.73
CA LYS A 326 -80.22 23.43 -24.08
C LYS A 326 -79.06 23.20 -25.04
N THR A 327 -79.13 22.18 -25.88
CA THR A 327 -78.09 21.90 -26.88
C THR A 327 -77.98 23.04 -27.90
N PHE A 328 -79.11 23.59 -28.37
CA PHE A 328 -79.10 24.75 -29.26
C PHE A 328 -78.43 25.96 -28.63
N SER A 329 -78.79 26.28 -27.38
CA SER A 329 -78.18 27.39 -26.65
C SER A 329 -76.67 27.21 -26.49
N GLN A 330 -76.20 26.00 -26.18
CA GLN A 330 -74.77 25.71 -26.02
C GLN A 330 -73.98 25.76 -27.34
N ILE A 331 -74.59 25.31 -28.45
CA ILE A 331 -73.98 25.44 -29.78
C ILE A 331 -73.88 26.92 -30.17
N THR A 332 -74.96 27.70 -29.97
CA THR A 332 -74.96 29.14 -30.24
C THR A 332 -73.94 29.89 -29.38
N GLU A 333 -73.84 29.60 -28.07
CA GLU A 333 -72.81 30.15 -27.17
C GLU A 333 -71.39 29.86 -27.70
N THR A 334 -71.18 28.65 -28.25
CA THR A 334 -69.89 28.24 -28.80
C THR A 334 -69.58 28.94 -30.13
N GLU A 335 -70.57 29.07 -31.02
CA GLU A 335 -70.45 29.81 -32.29
C GLU A 335 -70.10 31.29 -32.04
N GLU A 336 -70.79 31.95 -31.11
CA GLU A 336 -70.56 33.35 -30.74
C GLU A 336 -69.18 33.57 -30.09
N SER A 337 -68.70 32.60 -29.30
CA SER A 337 -67.40 32.69 -28.62
C SER A 337 -66.21 32.29 -29.50
N LEU A 338 -66.46 31.67 -30.66
CA LEU A 338 -65.44 31.07 -31.51
C LEU A 338 -64.37 32.07 -31.96
N ASP A 339 -64.78 33.26 -32.41
CA ASP A 339 -63.87 34.31 -32.86
C ASP A 339 -62.94 34.77 -31.71
N GLY A 340 -63.48 34.83 -30.49
CA GLY A 340 -62.71 35.11 -29.28
C GLY A 340 -61.65 34.04 -29.02
N TYR A 341 -62.02 32.76 -29.13
CA TYR A 341 -61.09 31.64 -28.93
C TYR A 341 -59.99 31.58 -29.99
N VAL A 342 -60.35 31.72 -31.27
CA VAL A 342 -59.38 31.74 -32.37
C VAL A 342 -58.40 32.92 -32.21
N HIS A 343 -58.90 34.09 -31.82
CA HIS A 343 -58.05 35.25 -31.56
C HIS A 343 -57.09 35.02 -30.38
N GLN A 344 -57.58 34.49 -29.25
CA GLN A 344 -56.75 34.19 -28.08
C GLN A 344 -55.64 33.18 -28.39
N VAL A 345 -55.95 32.13 -29.14
CA VAL A 345 -54.99 31.09 -29.54
C VAL A 345 -53.96 31.65 -30.52
N SER A 346 -54.38 32.49 -31.48
CA SER A 346 -53.48 33.16 -32.42
C SER A 346 -52.50 34.10 -31.71
N GLU A 347 -53.00 34.96 -30.83
CA GLU A 347 -52.19 35.91 -30.06
C GLU A 347 -51.20 35.19 -29.13
N TYR A 348 -51.63 34.09 -28.49
CA TYR A 348 -50.75 33.24 -27.70
C TYR A 348 -49.58 32.71 -28.54
N HIS A 349 -49.85 32.10 -29.70
CA HIS A 349 -48.81 31.51 -30.55
C HIS A 349 -47.83 32.57 -31.10
N LYS A 350 -48.33 33.75 -31.49
CA LYS A 350 -47.47 34.87 -31.93
C LYS A 350 -46.52 35.31 -30.83
N LYS A 351 -47.02 35.52 -29.61
CA LYS A 351 -46.20 35.93 -28.46
C LYS A 351 -45.17 34.85 -28.12
N TYR A 352 -45.60 33.59 -28.08
CA TYR A 352 -44.72 32.44 -27.84
C TYR A 352 -43.58 32.39 -28.87
N GLN A 353 -43.89 32.48 -30.17
CA GLN A 353 -42.88 32.46 -31.23
C GLN A 353 -41.90 33.64 -31.12
N LYS A 354 -42.40 34.84 -30.82
CA LYS A 354 -41.55 36.02 -30.62
C LYS A 354 -40.56 35.79 -29.48
N ILE A 355 -41.06 35.38 -28.31
CA ILE A 355 -40.21 35.12 -27.13
C ILE A 355 -39.22 34.00 -27.42
N GLN A 356 -39.65 32.92 -28.10
CA GLN A 356 -38.78 31.81 -28.47
C GLN A 356 -37.63 32.26 -29.41
N ASN A 357 -37.92 33.11 -30.39
CA ASN A 357 -36.91 33.62 -31.32
C ASN A 357 -35.92 34.56 -30.61
N ASP A 358 -36.43 35.46 -29.77
CA ASP A 358 -35.61 36.39 -28.99
C ASP A 358 -34.70 35.60 -28.02
N LEU A 359 -35.24 34.57 -27.36
CA LEU A 359 -34.51 33.67 -26.46
C LEU A 359 -33.36 32.94 -27.17
N ASN A 360 -33.63 32.39 -28.36
CA ASN A 360 -32.62 31.69 -29.17
C ASN A 360 -31.49 32.62 -29.61
N SER A 361 -31.79 33.91 -29.85
CA SER A 361 -30.79 34.90 -30.27
C SER A 361 -29.85 35.33 -29.14
N LEU A 362 -30.35 35.36 -27.90
CA LEU A 362 -29.62 35.81 -26.71
C LEU A 362 -28.91 34.67 -25.96
N MET A 363 -29.14 33.41 -26.36
CA MET A 363 -28.55 32.26 -25.70
C MET A 363 -27.01 32.29 -25.81
N PRO A 364 -26.28 32.33 -24.69
CA PRO A 364 -24.82 32.32 -24.73
C PRO A 364 -24.33 30.90 -25.06
N LYS A 365 -24.03 30.65 -26.34
CA LYS A 365 -23.63 29.33 -26.84
C LYS A 365 -22.37 28.78 -26.17
N GLU A 366 -21.46 29.66 -25.77
CA GLU A 366 -20.17 29.30 -25.17
C GLU A 366 -20.27 28.98 -23.68
N LEU A 367 -21.34 29.43 -23.00
CA LEU A 367 -21.49 29.27 -21.55
C LEU A 367 -21.47 27.81 -21.12
N ILE A 368 -22.23 26.95 -21.82
CA ILE A 368 -22.29 25.51 -21.51
C ILE A 368 -20.91 24.86 -21.70
N SER A 369 -20.16 25.27 -22.73
CA SER A 369 -18.82 24.75 -22.97
C SER A 369 -17.85 25.15 -21.85
N LEU A 370 -17.90 26.42 -21.44
CA LEU A 370 -17.07 26.94 -20.35
C LEU A 370 -17.42 26.29 -19.01
N GLU A 371 -18.70 26.11 -18.68
CA GLU A 371 -19.13 25.45 -17.44
C GLU A 371 -18.70 23.97 -17.41
N ASN A 372 -18.78 23.26 -18.53
CA ASN A 372 -18.26 21.90 -18.64
C ASN A 372 -16.73 21.85 -18.52
N GLU A 373 -16.03 22.79 -19.13
CA GLU A 373 -14.58 22.88 -19.04
C GLU A 373 -14.12 23.24 -17.61
N LEU A 374 -14.83 24.13 -16.92
CA LEU A 374 -14.62 24.46 -15.52
C LEU A 374 -14.77 23.23 -14.64
N ALA A 375 -15.87 22.49 -14.78
CA ALA A 375 -16.12 21.27 -14.02
C ALA A 375 -15.00 20.25 -14.23
N LYS A 376 -14.59 20.03 -15.50
CA LYS A 376 -13.51 19.10 -15.84
C LYS A 376 -12.17 19.51 -15.22
N ASN A 377 -11.77 20.78 -15.31
CA ASN A 377 -10.51 21.24 -14.72
C ASN A 377 -10.54 21.19 -13.19
N THR A 378 -11.69 21.49 -12.57
CA THR A 378 -11.87 21.40 -11.11
C THR A 378 -11.72 19.95 -10.64
N SER A 379 -12.38 18.98 -11.30
CA SER A 379 -12.20 17.56 -10.96
C SER A 379 -10.75 17.09 -11.14
N ALA A 380 -10.07 17.53 -12.20
CA ALA A 380 -8.66 17.19 -12.41
C ALA A 380 -7.73 17.80 -11.36
N LEU A 381 -8.07 18.98 -10.84
CA LEU A 381 -7.37 19.62 -9.72
C LEU A 381 -7.53 18.80 -8.43
N ASP A 382 -8.76 18.42 -8.08
CA ASP A 382 -9.07 17.62 -6.90
C ASP A 382 -8.33 16.27 -6.93
N GLU A 383 -8.36 15.58 -8.07
CA GLU A 383 -7.62 14.32 -8.27
C GLU A 383 -6.10 14.51 -8.09
N SER A 384 -5.55 15.62 -8.60
CA SER A 384 -4.13 15.94 -8.45
C SER A 384 -3.76 16.21 -7.00
N GLN A 385 -4.62 16.92 -6.26
CA GLN A 385 -4.43 17.18 -4.82
C GLN A 385 -4.45 15.90 -3.99
N LEU A 386 -5.46 15.03 -4.19
CA LEU A 386 -5.55 13.74 -3.50
C LEU A 386 -4.30 12.86 -3.75
N LYS A 387 -3.79 12.87 -4.99
CA LYS A 387 -2.56 12.15 -5.33
C LYS A 387 -1.33 12.74 -4.63
N SER A 388 -1.25 14.06 -4.50
CA SER A 388 -0.19 14.73 -3.74
C SER A 388 -0.25 14.36 -2.24
N GLU A 389 -1.44 14.34 -1.65
CA GLU A 389 -1.66 13.93 -0.26
C GLU A 389 -1.25 12.48 -0.02
N THR A 390 -1.57 11.59 -0.97
CA THR A 390 -1.14 10.18 -0.90
C THR A 390 0.37 10.06 -0.86
N PHE A 391 1.09 10.74 -1.76
CA PHE A 391 2.56 10.74 -1.74
C PHE A 391 3.13 11.38 -0.47
N GLN A 392 2.47 12.42 0.08
CA GLN A 392 2.89 13.02 1.34
C GLN A 392 2.71 12.04 2.52
N GLY A 393 1.64 11.25 2.52
CA GLY A 393 1.44 10.17 3.48
C GLY A 393 2.56 9.14 3.44
N GLU A 394 2.93 8.68 2.23
CA GLU A 394 4.06 7.74 2.05
C GLU A 394 5.39 8.34 2.54
N ILE A 395 5.65 9.63 2.31
CA ILE A 395 6.84 10.33 2.83
C ILE A 395 6.83 10.33 4.36
N ASN A 396 5.69 10.62 4.99
CA ASN A 396 5.57 10.67 6.45
C ASN A 396 5.83 9.29 7.10
N GLU A 397 5.38 8.21 6.46
CA GLU A 397 5.70 6.84 6.90
C GLU A 397 7.20 6.56 6.81
N ILE A 398 7.85 6.97 5.71
CA ILE A 398 9.30 6.84 5.54
C ILE A 398 10.05 7.65 6.61
N ASP A 399 9.64 8.89 6.86
CA ASP A 399 10.25 9.80 7.83
C ASP A 399 10.08 9.30 9.28
N SER A 400 9.08 8.46 9.54
CA SER A 400 8.90 7.78 10.81
C SER A 400 9.76 6.52 10.94
N LYS A 401 9.92 5.75 9.85
CA LYS A 401 10.62 4.46 9.84
C LYS A 401 12.15 4.58 9.81
N ILE A 402 12.69 5.59 9.12
CA ILE A 402 14.14 5.78 9.02
C ILE A 402 14.80 5.96 10.41
N PRO A 403 14.27 6.80 11.32
CA PRO A 403 14.81 6.93 12.68
C PRO A 403 14.81 5.61 13.48
N GLU A 404 13.77 4.77 13.34
CA GLU A 404 13.71 3.46 14.00
C GLU A 404 14.86 2.55 13.54
N LEU A 405 15.08 2.49 12.22
CA LEU A 405 16.17 1.70 11.63
C LEU A 405 17.55 2.23 12.05
N VAL A 406 17.69 3.54 12.22
CA VAL A 406 18.95 4.14 12.72
C VAL A 406 19.18 3.79 14.18
N SER A 407 18.14 3.82 15.03
CA SER A 407 18.25 3.38 16.41
C SER A 407 18.64 1.89 16.50
N GLU A 408 18.12 1.05 15.60
CA GLU A 408 18.52 -0.35 15.50
C GLU A 408 20.00 -0.51 15.12
N ILE A 409 20.51 0.29 14.18
CA ILE A 409 21.95 0.32 13.86
C ILE A 409 22.78 0.70 15.09
N GLU A 410 22.40 1.74 15.83
CA GLU A 410 23.10 2.17 17.06
C GLU A 410 23.15 1.04 18.10
N GLN A 411 22.04 0.33 18.29
CA GLN A 411 21.97 -0.81 19.20
C GLN A 411 22.91 -1.95 18.76
N LYS A 412 22.89 -2.30 17.47
CA LYS A 412 23.75 -3.37 16.92
C LYS A 412 25.24 -2.99 16.99
N LEU A 413 25.59 -1.75 16.68
CA LEU A 413 26.98 -1.27 16.83
C LEU A 413 27.45 -1.32 18.29
N ARG A 414 26.57 -1.00 19.25
CA ARG A 414 26.87 -1.14 20.67
C ARG A 414 27.09 -2.60 21.07
N GLN A 415 26.29 -3.54 20.54
CA GLN A 415 26.53 -4.97 20.75
C GLN A 415 27.87 -5.41 20.16
N PHE A 416 28.32 -4.79 19.08
CA PHE A 416 29.56 -5.14 18.38
C PHE A 416 30.83 -4.72 19.11
N SER A 417 30.90 -3.47 19.57
CA SER A 417 32.13 -2.84 20.08
C SER A 417 32.01 -2.30 21.51
N ASN A 418 30.90 -2.55 22.20
CA ASN A 418 30.55 -1.98 23.52
C ASN A 418 30.58 -0.44 23.56
N THR A 419 30.73 0.21 22.41
CA THR A 419 30.82 1.66 22.25
C THR A 419 29.42 2.20 21.95
N ARG A 420 29.06 3.34 22.55
CA ARG A 420 27.77 3.98 22.27
C ARG A 420 27.95 4.91 21.08
N TYR A 421 27.26 4.61 19.99
CA TYR A 421 27.24 5.45 18.80
C TYR A 421 25.96 6.28 18.76
N THR A 422 26.09 7.49 18.22
CA THR A 422 24.97 8.30 17.76
C THR A 422 25.15 8.52 16.27
N VAL A 423 24.21 8.01 15.48
CA VAL A 423 24.30 7.97 14.02
C VAL A 423 23.49 9.13 13.44
N LEU A 424 24.18 10.02 12.74
CA LEU A 424 23.58 11.19 12.10
C LEU A 424 23.17 10.86 10.66
N ILE A 425 21.92 11.20 10.33
CA ILE A 425 21.35 11.07 8.99
C ILE A 425 21.59 12.39 8.27
N SER A 426 22.67 12.46 7.49
CA SER A 426 23.05 13.64 6.70
C SER A 426 22.32 13.68 5.37
#